data_AF-A0A6A6SPU9-F1
#
_entry.id   AF-A0A6A6SPU9-F1
#
_cell.length_a   1.000
_cell.length_b   1.000
_cell.length_c   1.000
_cell.angle_alpha   90.00
_cell.angle_beta   90.00
_cell.angle_gamma   90.00
#
_symmetry.space_group_name_H-M   'P 1'
#
loop_
_entity.id
_entity.type
_entity.pdbx_description
1 polymer ?
#
loop_
_entity_poly.entity_id
_entity_poly.type
_entity_poly.pdbx_seq_one_letter_code
_entity_poly.pdbx_strand_id
1 'polypeptide(L)'
;MGSLLFSVDISTPSLLSLPNELLEKIAQECPCSAVFNLMFVNHQLHALCNNRLIFKHMVERIPSGINVSPARPMWNDASDVLQPVAKAGMMQLAYALEQAEQLPRKHELLDRVSQSDDHGRSILDKHFPKWLPHLCALRHPTALNVSPLYICDQVTEGRPGKKDTGFTTRSSEDHQNLYFALIATTLAWVQDSAQSQDVLSHFTTHMSGSGGRQGGGFQANEVSFMFLYHLGSLLNDCTSLFEAKSSLVAVMTMMTAIMAEPAYQHIAPLPSIDHLPFHEWMDIPLPYNQGVFSRCHIGKMATADFLSGEWLGYYSDNRRARLSMTLDHPMVDIFLNATPVDIDGGAPLTSVTTAPERQGRDACGPFRLGGNVLFDGQVRLRKIYTNHHLEWHWRGHLCPFGMVGAWGSVHDSFGGYFWIWKKEWCADTTAVE
;
A
#
# COMPACT_ATOMS: atom_id res chain seq x y z
N MET A 1 -34.72 50.65 -56.54
CA MET A 1 -34.89 50.02 -55.22
C MET A 1 -34.16 48.69 -55.25
N GLY A 2 -32.88 48.67 -54.87
CA GLY A 2 -32.07 47.46 -54.78
C GLY A 2 -31.98 47.03 -53.32
N SER A 3 -32.57 45.89 -52.99
CA SER A 3 -32.51 45.31 -51.65
C SER A 3 -31.14 44.63 -51.47
N LEU A 4 -30.24 45.29 -50.74
CA LEU A 4 -28.99 44.69 -50.25
C LEU A 4 -29.31 43.79 -49.06
N LEU A 5 -29.62 42.52 -49.35
CA LEU A 5 -29.66 41.47 -48.34
C LEU A 5 -28.23 41.09 -47.97
N PHE A 6 -27.73 41.64 -46.86
CA PHE A 6 -26.53 41.15 -46.20
C PHE A 6 -26.84 39.75 -45.65
N SER A 7 -26.42 38.71 -46.38
CA SER A 7 -26.34 37.35 -45.84
C SER A 7 -25.24 37.35 -44.79
N VAL A 8 -25.61 37.48 -43.52
CA VAL A 8 -24.70 37.19 -42.41
C VAL A 8 -24.49 35.68 -42.45
N ASP A 9 -23.33 35.27 -42.97
CA ASP A 9 -22.91 33.88 -42.97
C ASP A 9 -22.61 33.50 -41.51
N ILE A 10 -23.63 32.99 -40.82
CA ILE A 10 -23.47 32.47 -39.46
C ILE A 10 -22.74 31.13 -39.62
N SER A 11 -21.42 31.20 -39.76
CA SER A 11 -20.56 30.02 -39.72
C SER A 11 -20.94 29.23 -38.48
N THR A 12 -21.34 27.98 -38.65
CA THR A 12 -21.68 27.11 -37.53
C THR A 12 -20.49 27.06 -36.57
N PRO A 13 -20.69 27.37 -35.28
CA PRO A 13 -19.61 27.39 -34.32
C PRO A 13 -18.94 26.01 -34.30
N SER A 14 -17.62 26.00 -34.52
CA SER A 14 -16.82 24.78 -34.59
C SER A 14 -15.87 24.72 -33.40
N LEU A 15 -15.64 23.53 -32.87
CA LEU A 15 -14.62 23.34 -31.84
C LEU A 15 -13.24 23.78 -32.36
N LEU A 16 -12.96 23.56 -33.65
CA LEU A 16 -11.69 23.92 -34.29
C LEU A 16 -11.51 25.43 -34.50
N SER A 17 -12.58 26.23 -34.35
CA SER A 17 -12.46 27.69 -34.40
C SER A 17 -12.05 28.32 -33.06
N LEU A 18 -11.90 27.51 -32.00
CA LEU A 18 -11.40 28.00 -30.71
C LEU A 18 -9.87 28.19 -30.75
N PRO A 19 -9.33 29.17 -29.99
CA PRO A 19 -7.90 29.26 -29.71
C PRO A 19 -7.36 27.98 -29.07
N ASN A 20 -6.08 27.67 -29.36
CA ASN A 20 -5.43 26.47 -28.85
C ASN A 20 -5.44 26.41 -27.32
N GLU A 21 -5.28 27.54 -26.64
CA GLU A 21 -5.25 27.62 -25.17
C GLU A 21 -6.59 27.18 -24.56
N LEU A 22 -7.71 27.50 -25.23
CA LEU A 22 -9.04 27.06 -24.79
C LEU A 22 -9.24 25.57 -25.03
N LEU A 23 -8.75 25.05 -26.17
CA LEU A 23 -8.79 23.61 -26.46
C LEU A 23 -7.92 22.81 -25.48
N GLU A 24 -6.75 23.33 -25.12
CA GLU A 24 -5.87 22.70 -24.12
C GLU A 24 -6.54 22.69 -22.75
N LYS A 25 -7.17 23.80 -22.37
CA LYS A 25 -7.95 23.87 -21.12
C LYS A 25 -9.13 22.91 -21.12
N ILE A 26 -9.87 22.78 -22.22
CA ILE A 26 -10.94 21.78 -22.36
C ILE A 26 -10.36 20.37 -22.17
N ALA A 27 -9.25 20.06 -22.85
CA ALA A 27 -8.60 18.76 -22.74
C ALA A 27 -8.11 18.46 -21.31
N GLN A 28 -7.55 19.45 -20.61
CA GLN A 28 -7.13 19.34 -19.20
C GLN A 28 -8.27 18.98 -18.26
N GLU A 29 -9.50 19.42 -18.56
CA GLU A 29 -10.67 19.13 -17.74
C GLU A 29 -11.34 17.79 -18.05
N CYS A 30 -11.07 17.23 -19.23
CA CYS A 30 -11.62 15.94 -19.66
C CYS A 30 -10.97 14.73 -18.95
N PRO A 31 -11.67 13.59 -18.83
CA PRO A 31 -11.04 12.31 -18.52
C PRO A 31 -9.95 11.95 -19.54
N CYS A 32 -8.91 11.22 -19.12
CA CYS A 32 -7.81 10.84 -19.98
C CYS A 32 -8.26 10.04 -21.22
N SER A 33 -9.24 9.15 -21.05
CA SER A 33 -9.87 8.36 -22.12
C SER A 33 -10.55 9.24 -23.17
N ALA A 34 -11.21 10.31 -22.76
CA ALA A 34 -11.84 11.27 -23.66
C ALA A 34 -10.78 12.05 -24.45
N VAL A 35 -9.66 12.42 -23.81
CA VAL A 35 -8.53 13.06 -24.52
C VAL A 35 -7.90 12.12 -25.54
N PHE A 36 -7.76 10.82 -25.24
CA PHE A 36 -7.33 9.86 -26.24
C PHE A 36 -8.29 9.79 -27.42
N ASN A 37 -9.60 9.80 -27.19
CA ASN A 37 -10.58 9.84 -28.27
C ASN A 37 -10.45 11.13 -29.11
N LEU A 38 -10.28 12.29 -28.47
CA LEU A 38 -10.08 13.57 -29.17
C LEU A 38 -8.83 13.56 -30.07
N MET A 39 -7.76 12.86 -29.66
CA MET A 39 -6.55 12.70 -30.47
C MET A 39 -6.82 11.98 -31.80
N PHE A 40 -7.90 11.19 -31.91
CA PHE A 40 -8.24 10.46 -33.15
C PHE A 40 -9.29 11.18 -34.02
N VAL A 41 -9.81 12.33 -33.59
CA VAL A 41 -10.86 13.05 -34.34
C VAL A 41 -10.30 13.87 -35.50
N ASN A 42 -9.21 14.61 -35.28
CA ASN A 42 -8.63 15.52 -36.26
C ASN A 42 -7.13 15.78 -35.97
N HIS A 43 -6.32 16.08 -37.01
CA HIS A 43 -4.88 16.35 -36.85
C HIS A 43 -4.54 17.53 -35.93
N GLN A 44 -5.33 18.61 -35.95
CA GLN A 44 -5.14 19.76 -35.05
C GLN A 44 -5.36 19.35 -33.60
N LEU A 45 -6.46 18.63 -33.33
CA LEU A 45 -6.77 18.10 -31.99
C LEU A 45 -5.73 17.07 -31.55
N HIS A 46 -5.23 16.23 -32.46
CA HIS A 46 -4.13 15.31 -32.17
C HIS A 46 -2.88 16.06 -31.70
N ALA A 47 -2.42 17.05 -32.48
CA ALA A 47 -1.21 17.81 -32.14
C ALA A 47 -1.34 18.51 -30.78
N LEU A 48 -2.52 19.05 -30.50
CA LEU A 48 -2.83 19.77 -29.27
C LEU A 48 -2.98 18.84 -28.06
N CYS A 49 -3.80 17.79 -28.17
CA CYS A 49 -4.09 16.86 -27.09
C CYS A 49 -2.89 15.94 -26.77
N ASN A 50 -2.00 15.70 -27.73
CA ASN A 50 -0.77 14.91 -27.55
C ASN A 50 0.37 15.71 -26.90
N ASN A 51 0.03 16.59 -25.97
CA ASN A 51 0.94 17.46 -25.22
C ASN A 51 1.17 16.89 -23.82
N ARG A 52 2.44 16.72 -23.42
CA ARG A 52 2.82 16.21 -22.09
C ARG A 52 2.23 17.06 -20.96
N LEU A 53 2.09 18.37 -21.14
CA LEU A 53 1.60 19.28 -20.11
C LEU A 53 0.12 19.04 -19.77
N ILE A 54 -0.69 18.61 -20.74
CA ILE A 54 -2.10 18.23 -20.49
C ILE A 54 -2.15 17.06 -19.52
N PHE A 55 -1.40 15.99 -19.80
CA PHE A 55 -1.37 14.80 -18.93
C PHE A 55 -0.71 15.10 -17.59
N LYS A 56 0.34 15.95 -17.56
CA LYS A 56 0.93 16.40 -16.28
C LYS A 56 -0.12 17.12 -15.43
N HIS A 57 -0.88 18.04 -16.03
CA HIS A 57 -1.96 18.73 -15.34
C HIS A 57 -3.02 17.76 -14.81
N MET A 58 -3.41 16.76 -15.60
CA MET A 58 -4.35 15.72 -15.14
C MET A 58 -3.84 14.97 -13.91
N VAL A 59 -2.55 14.62 -13.87
CA VAL A 59 -1.93 13.90 -12.75
C VAL A 59 -1.74 14.80 -11.53
N GLU A 60 -1.51 16.10 -11.71
CA GLU A 60 -1.41 17.06 -10.60
C GLU A 60 -2.79 17.51 -10.08
N ARG A 61 -3.85 17.32 -10.86
CA ARG A 61 -5.21 17.71 -10.50
C ARG A 61 -5.77 16.76 -9.45
N ILE A 62 -6.07 17.31 -8.28
CA ILE A 62 -6.82 16.58 -7.24
C ILE A 62 -8.32 16.66 -7.58
N PRO A 63 -9.02 15.52 -7.73
CA PRO A 63 -10.44 15.51 -8.06
C PRO A 63 -11.29 16.23 -7.01
N SER A 64 -12.30 16.97 -7.49
CA SER A 64 -13.33 17.56 -6.65
C SER A 64 -14.00 16.49 -5.78
N GLY A 65 -14.13 16.77 -4.48
CA GLY A 65 -14.73 15.84 -3.51
C GLY A 65 -13.75 14.93 -2.79
N ILE A 66 -12.45 14.97 -3.11
CA ILE A 66 -11.42 14.42 -2.22
C ILE A 66 -11.11 15.50 -1.17
N ASN A 67 -11.50 15.25 0.07
CA ASN A 67 -11.17 16.13 1.18
C ASN A 67 -9.73 15.85 1.62
N VAL A 68 -8.76 16.45 0.93
CA VAL A 68 -7.38 16.42 1.39
C VAL A 68 -7.29 17.35 2.58
N SER A 69 -7.03 16.80 3.77
CA SER A 69 -6.81 17.61 4.96
C SER A 69 -5.71 18.63 4.65
N PRO A 70 -5.92 19.94 4.88
CA PRO A 70 -4.90 20.96 4.61
C PRO A 70 -3.63 20.77 5.45
N ALA A 71 -3.71 19.97 6.52
CA ALA A 71 -2.57 19.57 7.34
C ALA A 71 -1.69 18.48 6.68
N ARG A 72 -2.14 17.87 5.58
CA ARG A 72 -1.38 16.83 4.88
C ARG A 72 -0.63 17.41 3.69
N PRO A 73 0.71 17.39 3.70
CA PRO A 73 1.54 17.72 2.55
C PRO A 73 1.53 16.60 1.48
N MET A 74 0.37 15.95 1.27
CA MET A 74 0.26 14.85 0.32
C MET A 74 0.50 15.39 -1.09
N TRP A 75 1.45 14.77 -1.79
CA TRP A 75 1.79 15.09 -3.18
C TRP A 75 2.52 16.43 -3.40
N ASN A 76 3.14 17.00 -2.36
CA ASN A 76 3.94 18.24 -2.49
C ASN A 76 5.21 18.05 -3.35
N ASP A 77 5.73 16.83 -3.37
CA ASP A 77 6.89 16.35 -4.14
C ASP A 77 6.55 15.97 -5.58
N ALA A 78 5.28 16.04 -5.97
CA ALA A 78 4.82 15.56 -7.27
C ALA A 78 5.54 16.18 -8.44
N SER A 79 5.82 17.48 -8.40
CA SER A 79 6.53 18.13 -9.50
C SER A 79 7.93 17.55 -9.71
N ASP A 80 8.64 17.23 -8.63
CA ASP A 80 9.99 16.63 -8.69
C ASP A 80 9.91 15.20 -9.21
N VAL A 81 8.92 14.42 -8.74
CA VAL A 81 8.71 13.03 -9.17
C VAL A 81 8.24 12.94 -10.62
N LEU A 82 7.43 13.89 -11.09
CA LEU A 82 6.85 13.91 -12.45
C LEU A 82 7.76 14.58 -13.48
N GLN A 83 8.72 15.42 -13.06
CA GLN A 83 9.65 16.10 -13.97
C GLN A 83 10.43 15.14 -14.88
N PRO A 84 11.02 14.03 -14.40
CA PRO A 84 11.77 13.10 -15.26
C PRO A 84 10.88 12.21 -16.14
N VAL A 85 9.56 12.17 -15.89
CA VAL A 85 8.65 11.25 -16.58
C VAL A 85 8.42 11.70 -18.03
N ALA A 86 8.78 10.82 -18.97
CA ALA A 86 8.55 11.00 -20.40
C ALA A 86 7.04 11.08 -20.74
N LYS A 87 6.70 11.64 -21.90
CA LYS A 87 5.30 11.85 -22.32
C LYS A 87 4.45 10.57 -22.23
N ALA A 88 4.95 9.45 -22.75
CA ALA A 88 4.22 8.18 -22.73
C ALA A 88 3.92 7.70 -21.29
N GLY A 89 4.87 7.87 -20.37
CA GLY A 89 4.68 7.57 -18.94
C GLY A 89 3.66 8.49 -18.29
N MET A 90 3.63 9.77 -18.68
CA MET A 90 2.63 10.72 -18.18
C MET A 90 1.21 10.34 -18.63
N MET A 91 1.06 9.88 -19.89
CA MET A 91 -0.21 9.36 -20.39
C MET A 91 -0.67 8.12 -19.61
N GLN A 92 0.25 7.21 -19.27
CA GLN A 92 -0.04 6.03 -18.45
C GLN A 92 -0.47 6.39 -17.03
N LEU A 93 0.20 7.36 -16.40
CA LEU A 93 -0.17 7.88 -15.07
C LEU A 93 -1.55 8.55 -15.10
N ALA A 94 -1.81 9.43 -16.08
CA ALA A 94 -3.11 10.09 -16.21
C ALA A 94 -4.25 9.08 -16.43
N TYR A 95 -4.01 8.06 -17.25
CA TYR A 95 -4.99 6.99 -17.45
C TYR A 95 -5.20 6.16 -16.18
N ALA A 96 -4.13 5.76 -15.48
CA ALA A 96 -4.23 5.05 -14.21
C ALA A 96 -5.00 5.86 -13.16
N LEU A 97 -4.82 7.18 -13.15
CA LEU A 97 -5.54 8.07 -12.25
C LEU A 97 -7.04 8.11 -12.56
N GLU A 98 -7.42 8.23 -13.84
CA GLU A 98 -8.82 8.11 -14.25
C GLU A 98 -9.42 6.77 -13.82
N GLN A 99 -8.67 5.67 -13.93
CA GLN A 99 -9.15 4.36 -13.43
C GLN A 99 -9.35 4.38 -11.91
N ALA A 100 -8.46 5.03 -11.15
CA ALA A 100 -8.59 5.19 -9.70
C ALA A 100 -9.84 6.01 -9.32
N GLU A 101 -10.17 7.06 -10.08
CA GLU A 101 -11.36 7.88 -9.86
C GLU A 101 -12.67 7.10 -10.01
N GLN A 102 -12.67 6.04 -10.81
CA GLN A 102 -13.82 5.16 -11.03
C GLN A 102 -14.00 4.12 -9.93
N LEU A 103 -13.00 3.94 -9.04
CA LEU A 103 -13.09 2.97 -7.95
C LEU A 103 -13.92 3.51 -6.78
N PRO A 104 -14.61 2.62 -6.04
CA PRO A 104 -15.37 3.03 -4.86
C PRO A 104 -14.51 3.73 -3.82
N ARG A 105 -14.94 4.92 -3.41
CA ARG A 105 -14.26 5.71 -2.38
C ARG A 105 -14.63 5.22 -0.98
N LYS A 106 -13.82 5.62 0.01
CA LYS A 106 -14.04 5.40 1.47
C LYS A 106 -15.51 5.52 1.90
N HIS A 107 -16.21 6.55 1.45
CA HIS A 107 -17.57 6.87 1.91
C HIS A 107 -18.69 6.14 1.15
N GLU A 108 -18.44 5.67 -0.08
CA GLU A 108 -19.49 5.17 -0.98
C GLU A 108 -19.88 3.71 -0.73
N LEU A 109 -19.00 2.92 -0.12
CA LEU A 109 -19.24 1.48 0.07
C LEU A 109 -20.23 1.16 1.18
N LEU A 110 -20.33 2.01 2.21
CA LEU A 110 -21.31 1.81 3.27
C LEU A 110 -22.74 1.80 2.73
N ASP A 111 -23.01 2.62 1.71
CA ASP A 111 -24.31 2.67 1.04
C ASP A 111 -24.50 1.49 0.06
N ARG A 112 -23.42 1.05 -0.61
CA ARG A 112 -23.46 0.00 -1.64
C ARG A 112 -23.51 -1.43 -1.12
N VAL A 113 -23.04 -1.72 0.09
CA VAL A 113 -23.15 -3.06 0.70
C VAL A 113 -24.61 -3.52 0.81
N SER A 114 -25.57 -2.60 0.69
CA SER A 114 -27.01 -2.88 0.68
C SER A 114 -27.61 -3.17 -0.70
N GLN A 115 -26.87 -2.97 -1.81
CA GLN A 115 -27.39 -3.06 -3.18
C GLN A 115 -26.58 -4.09 -4.00
N SER A 116 -26.98 -5.36 -3.90
CA SER A 116 -26.29 -6.51 -4.48
C SER A 116 -26.60 -6.73 -5.97
N ASP A 117 -26.37 -5.74 -6.83
CA ASP A 117 -26.56 -5.95 -8.27
C ASP A 117 -25.29 -6.55 -8.91
N ASP A 118 -25.39 -7.85 -9.21
CA ASP A 118 -24.32 -8.75 -9.71
C ASP A 118 -23.79 -8.39 -11.12
N HIS A 119 -24.34 -7.36 -11.78
CA HIS A 119 -24.11 -7.10 -13.21
C HIS A 119 -23.08 -5.99 -13.49
N GLY A 120 -22.50 -5.37 -12.47
CA GLY A 120 -21.63 -4.20 -12.61
C GLY A 120 -20.13 -4.40 -12.34
N ARG A 121 -19.66 -5.62 -12.00
CA ARG A 121 -18.22 -5.89 -11.78
C ARG A 121 -17.47 -5.86 -13.11
N SER A 122 -17.10 -4.63 -13.47
CA SER A 122 -16.58 -4.17 -14.75
C SER A 122 -15.16 -4.67 -15.02
N ILE A 123 -14.78 -4.68 -16.29
CA ILE A 123 -13.44 -4.96 -16.86
C ILE A 123 -12.30 -4.22 -16.12
N LEU A 124 -12.60 -3.13 -15.42
CA LEU A 124 -11.72 -2.39 -14.52
C LEU A 124 -10.99 -3.29 -13.50
N ASP A 125 -11.63 -4.38 -13.05
CA ASP A 125 -11.16 -5.24 -11.95
C ASP A 125 -9.92 -6.07 -12.28
N LYS A 126 -9.52 -6.22 -13.56
CA LYS A 126 -8.41 -7.14 -13.94
C LYS A 126 -7.03 -6.48 -13.98
N HIS A 127 -6.95 -5.16 -13.95
CA HIS A 127 -5.68 -4.45 -14.21
C HIS A 127 -5.19 -3.58 -13.07
N PHE A 128 -5.96 -3.40 -11.99
CA PHE A 128 -5.51 -2.61 -10.85
C PHE A 128 -4.19 -3.07 -10.20
N PRO A 129 -3.77 -4.35 -10.18
CA PRO A 129 -2.42 -4.70 -9.70
C PRO A 129 -1.29 -4.09 -10.54
N LYS A 130 -1.57 -3.67 -11.78
CA LYS A 130 -0.58 -3.11 -12.70
C LYS A 130 -0.38 -1.61 -12.56
N TRP A 131 -1.26 -0.90 -11.84
CA TRP A 131 -1.22 0.56 -11.77
C TRP A 131 -1.48 1.12 -10.37
N LEU A 132 -2.39 0.54 -9.59
CA LEU A 132 -2.75 1.06 -8.27
C LEU A 132 -1.58 1.12 -7.28
N PRO A 133 -0.71 0.09 -7.17
CA PRO A 133 0.43 0.13 -6.25
C PRO A 133 1.37 1.30 -6.57
N HIS A 134 1.57 1.61 -7.86
CA HIS A 134 2.41 2.71 -8.29
C HIS A 134 1.83 4.06 -7.83
N LEU A 135 0.53 4.29 -8.02
CA LEU A 135 -0.11 5.52 -7.54
C LEU A 135 -0.11 5.62 -6.01
N CYS A 136 -0.29 4.50 -5.29
CA CYS A 136 -0.17 4.47 -3.84
C CYS A 136 1.26 4.76 -3.36
N ALA A 137 2.28 4.22 -4.02
CA ALA A 137 3.68 4.48 -3.70
C ALA A 137 4.07 5.94 -3.98
N LEU A 138 3.50 6.53 -5.03
CA LEU A 138 3.67 7.97 -5.26
C LEU A 138 2.89 8.81 -4.22
N ARG A 139 1.97 8.21 -3.45
CA ARG A 139 1.06 8.84 -2.48
C ARG A 139 -0.01 9.73 -3.11
N HIS A 140 -0.51 9.35 -4.28
CA HIS A 140 -1.55 10.13 -4.98
C HIS A 140 -2.86 10.11 -4.17
N PRO A 141 -3.47 11.27 -3.84
CA PRO A 141 -4.68 11.33 -3.02
C PRO A 141 -5.82 10.45 -3.52
N THR A 142 -6.07 10.44 -4.83
CA THR A 142 -7.08 9.57 -5.45
C THR A 142 -6.86 8.09 -5.19
N ALA A 143 -5.62 7.61 -5.29
CA ALA A 143 -5.31 6.20 -5.06
C ALA A 143 -5.41 5.83 -3.58
N LEU A 144 -4.96 6.72 -2.69
CA LEU A 144 -5.04 6.51 -1.24
C LEU A 144 -6.47 6.62 -0.68
N ASN A 145 -7.39 7.26 -1.41
CA ASN A 145 -8.82 7.31 -1.07
C ASN A 145 -9.64 6.12 -1.59
N VAL A 146 -9.04 5.22 -2.36
CA VAL A 146 -9.68 3.96 -2.74
C VAL A 146 -9.93 3.14 -1.48
N SER A 147 -11.14 2.62 -1.34
CA SER A 147 -11.47 1.84 -0.14
C SER A 147 -10.64 0.56 -0.06
N PRO A 148 -9.97 0.31 1.08
CA PRO A 148 -9.25 -0.94 1.27
C PRO A 148 -10.18 -2.16 1.31
N LEU A 149 -11.47 -2.00 1.63
CA LEU A 149 -12.44 -3.11 1.57
C LEU A 149 -12.64 -3.61 0.14
N TYR A 150 -12.71 -2.70 -0.83
CA TYR A 150 -12.82 -3.07 -2.23
C TYR A 150 -11.55 -3.79 -2.71
N ILE A 151 -10.37 -3.34 -2.29
CA ILE A 151 -9.10 -4.03 -2.60
C ILE A 151 -9.08 -5.42 -1.93
N CYS A 152 -9.58 -5.53 -0.69
CA CYS A 152 -9.70 -6.80 0.04
C CYS A 152 -10.61 -7.79 -0.69
N ASP A 153 -11.76 -7.35 -1.21
CA ASP A 153 -12.62 -8.19 -2.05
C ASP A 153 -11.84 -8.71 -3.25
N GLN A 154 -11.13 -7.82 -3.93
CA GLN A 154 -10.35 -8.23 -5.09
C GLN A 154 -9.23 -9.23 -4.75
N VAL A 155 -8.57 -9.10 -3.59
CA VAL A 155 -7.57 -10.08 -3.14
C VAL A 155 -8.22 -11.45 -2.85
N THR A 156 -9.49 -11.47 -2.43
CA THR A 156 -10.19 -12.69 -2.02
C THR A 156 -11.06 -13.33 -3.11
N GLU A 157 -11.29 -12.65 -4.25
CA GLU A 157 -12.21 -13.10 -5.32
C GLU A 157 -11.78 -14.39 -6.06
N GLY A 158 -10.55 -14.90 -5.87
CA GLY A 158 -10.04 -16.12 -6.52
C GLY A 158 -10.38 -17.46 -5.83
N ARG A 159 -11.41 -17.53 -4.97
CA ARG A 159 -11.61 -18.71 -4.11
C ARG A 159 -12.15 -19.95 -4.84
N PRO A 160 -11.57 -21.14 -4.59
CA PRO A 160 -12.14 -22.43 -4.98
C PRO A 160 -13.45 -22.66 -4.21
N GLY A 161 -14.58 -22.58 -4.90
CA GLY A 161 -15.91 -22.73 -4.31
C GLY A 161 -17.01 -22.05 -5.13
N LYS A 162 -16.66 -20.97 -5.84
CA LYS A 162 -17.45 -20.52 -7.01
C LYS A 162 -17.08 -21.41 -8.18
N LYS A 163 -17.95 -22.39 -8.49
CA LYS A 163 -17.75 -23.39 -9.54
C LYS A 163 -17.35 -22.73 -10.87
N ASP A 164 -16.18 -23.06 -11.38
CA ASP A 164 -15.80 -23.05 -12.80
C ASP A 164 -16.04 -21.78 -13.64
N THR A 165 -15.99 -20.57 -13.07
CA THR A 165 -16.09 -19.35 -13.90
C THR A 165 -14.74 -18.91 -14.49
N GLY A 166 -13.94 -19.84 -15.05
CA GLY A 166 -12.81 -19.50 -15.95
C GLY A 166 -11.83 -18.42 -15.47
N PHE A 167 -11.69 -18.20 -14.15
CA PHE A 167 -10.86 -17.11 -13.63
C PHE A 167 -9.39 -17.47 -13.83
N THR A 168 -8.69 -16.64 -14.58
CA THR A 168 -7.24 -16.68 -14.73
C THR A 168 -6.60 -16.55 -13.35
N THR A 169 -5.78 -17.53 -12.96
CA THR A 169 -4.97 -17.44 -11.74
C THR A 169 -4.12 -16.18 -11.81
N ARG A 170 -4.34 -15.24 -10.88
CA ARG A 170 -3.50 -14.04 -10.77
C ARG A 170 -2.07 -14.47 -10.45
N SER A 171 -1.10 -13.75 -11.00
CA SER A 171 0.31 -14.04 -10.71
C SER A 171 0.63 -13.78 -9.23
N SER A 172 1.74 -14.35 -8.72
CA SER A 172 2.22 -14.04 -7.36
C SER A 172 2.51 -12.54 -7.18
N GLU A 173 3.03 -11.91 -8.23
CA GLU A 173 3.34 -10.48 -8.27
C GLU A 173 2.08 -9.62 -8.17
N ASP A 174 1.02 -9.98 -8.90
CA ASP A 174 -0.26 -9.27 -8.79
C ASP A 174 -0.73 -9.27 -7.33
N HIS A 175 -0.68 -10.41 -6.63
CA HIS A 175 -1.09 -10.46 -5.23
C HIS A 175 -0.22 -9.55 -4.34
N GLN A 176 1.10 -9.55 -4.51
CA GLN A 176 2.00 -8.68 -3.74
C GLN A 176 1.67 -7.20 -3.96
N ASN A 177 1.45 -6.82 -5.21
CA ASN A 177 1.02 -5.48 -5.60
C ASN A 177 -0.30 -5.09 -4.92
N LEU A 178 -1.26 -6.01 -4.86
CA LEU A 178 -2.53 -5.74 -4.19
C LEU A 178 -2.42 -5.61 -2.69
N TYR A 179 -1.59 -6.44 -2.05
CA TYR A 179 -1.34 -6.28 -0.63
C TYR A 179 -0.63 -4.97 -0.32
N PHE A 180 0.31 -4.53 -1.16
CA PHE A 180 0.90 -3.21 -1.01
C PHE A 180 -0.16 -2.11 -1.05
N ALA A 181 -1.04 -2.14 -2.07
CA ALA A 181 -2.11 -1.17 -2.20
C ALA A 181 -3.08 -1.22 -1.01
N LEU A 182 -3.45 -2.43 -0.54
CA LEU A 182 -4.32 -2.65 0.62
C LEU A 182 -3.72 -2.05 1.90
N ILE A 183 -2.44 -2.29 2.15
CA ILE A 183 -1.76 -1.76 3.34
C ILE A 183 -1.67 -0.22 3.24
N ALA A 184 -1.25 0.31 2.10
CA ALA A 184 -1.10 1.75 1.89
C ALA A 184 -2.44 2.51 2.08
N THR A 185 -3.53 2.02 1.47
CA THR A 185 -4.85 2.62 1.64
C THR A 185 -5.39 2.44 3.06
N THR A 186 -5.09 1.33 3.73
CA THR A 186 -5.49 1.13 5.13
C THR A 186 -4.75 2.08 6.06
N LEU A 187 -3.44 2.29 5.88
CA LEU A 187 -2.68 3.27 6.68
C LEU A 187 -3.23 4.68 6.48
N ALA A 188 -3.46 5.09 5.23
CA ALA A 188 -4.12 6.37 4.93
C ALA A 188 -5.48 6.46 5.64
N TRP A 189 -6.25 5.35 5.63
CA TRP A 189 -7.57 5.31 6.25
C TRP A 189 -7.53 5.46 7.77
N VAL A 190 -6.57 4.81 8.43
CA VAL A 190 -6.31 4.90 9.88
C VAL A 190 -5.93 6.32 10.25
N GLN A 191 -5.05 6.96 9.48
CA GLN A 191 -4.63 8.35 9.74
C GLN A 191 -5.76 9.36 9.52
N ASP A 192 -6.71 9.08 8.61
CA ASP A 192 -7.89 9.93 8.37
C ASP A 192 -9.01 9.68 9.37
N SER A 193 -8.89 8.64 10.18
CA SER A 193 -9.87 8.30 11.20
C SER A 193 -9.52 8.97 12.52
N ALA A 194 -10.54 9.34 13.30
CA ALA A 194 -10.32 9.78 14.67
C ALA A 194 -9.76 8.62 15.52
N GLN A 195 -10.15 7.38 15.21
CA GLN A 195 -9.70 6.18 15.89
C GLN A 195 -9.44 5.04 14.90
N SER A 196 -8.35 4.29 15.09
CA SER A 196 -8.03 3.10 14.29
C SER A 196 -9.12 2.01 14.36
N GLN A 197 -9.88 1.99 15.46
CA GLN A 197 -10.95 1.04 15.72
C GLN A 197 -12.11 1.18 14.74
N ASP A 198 -12.36 2.39 14.24
CA ASP A 198 -13.41 2.61 13.24
C ASP A 198 -13.06 1.87 11.94
N VAL A 199 -11.80 1.96 11.50
CA VAL A 199 -11.29 1.21 10.34
C VAL A 199 -11.38 -0.29 10.57
N LEU A 200 -11.00 -0.76 11.76
CA LEU A 200 -11.13 -2.17 12.11
C LEU A 200 -12.59 -2.64 12.07
N SER A 201 -13.53 -1.85 12.60
CA SER A 201 -14.96 -2.16 12.59
C SER A 201 -15.53 -2.31 11.17
N HIS A 202 -15.03 -1.52 10.22
CA HIS A 202 -15.37 -1.64 8.80
C HIS A 202 -14.89 -2.98 8.23
N PHE A 203 -13.65 -3.38 8.51
CA PHE A 203 -13.15 -4.70 8.12
C PHE A 203 -13.93 -5.84 8.77
N THR A 204 -14.26 -5.74 10.07
CA THR A 204 -15.09 -6.72 10.77
C THR A 204 -16.43 -6.89 10.09
N THR A 205 -17.13 -5.78 9.85
CA THR A 205 -18.46 -5.78 9.23
C THR A 205 -18.42 -6.37 7.83
N HIS A 206 -17.42 -5.98 7.04
CA HIS A 206 -17.20 -6.47 5.68
C HIS A 206 -16.96 -7.98 5.63
N MET A 207 -16.05 -8.47 6.48
CA MET A 207 -15.60 -9.86 6.46
C MET A 207 -16.62 -10.82 7.07
N SER A 208 -17.39 -10.39 8.07
CA SER A 208 -18.44 -11.22 8.68
C SER A 208 -19.61 -11.49 7.73
N GLY A 209 -19.69 -10.75 6.61
CA GLY A 209 -20.73 -10.86 5.61
C GLY A 209 -22.09 -10.37 6.13
N SER A 210 -22.95 -9.90 5.22
CA SER A 210 -24.31 -9.44 5.52
C SER A 210 -25.25 -10.56 6.03
N GLY A 211 -24.72 -11.76 6.29
CA GLY A 211 -25.43 -12.97 6.70
C GLY A 211 -25.83 -12.99 8.17
N GLY A 212 -26.59 -12.00 8.62
CA GLY A 212 -27.64 -12.12 9.65
C GLY A 212 -27.31 -12.65 11.06
N ARG A 213 -26.09 -13.06 11.41
CA ARG A 213 -25.77 -13.47 12.79
C ARG A 213 -25.45 -12.25 13.67
N GLN A 214 -26.47 -11.45 13.95
CA GLN A 214 -26.39 -10.26 14.83
C GLN A 214 -26.19 -10.55 16.33
N GLY A 215 -25.77 -11.76 16.73
CA GLY A 215 -25.87 -12.20 18.13
C GLY A 215 -24.58 -12.25 18.95
N GLY A 216 -23.40 -12.18 18.34
CA GLY A 216 -22.12 -12.29 19.05
C GLY A 216 -21.18 -11.18 18.59
N GLY A 217 -20.77 -10.31 19.51
CA GLY A 217 -19.76 -9.30 19.21
C GLY A 217 -18.47 -10.01 18.79
N PHE A 218 -18.11 -9.85 17.51
CA PHE A 218 -16.84 -10.38 17.02
C PHE A 218 -15.70 -9.69 17.77
N GLN A 219 -14.80 -10.47 18.34
CA GLN A 219 -13.59 -9.90 18.94
C GLN A 219 -12.59 -9.61 17.82
N ALA A 220 -11.79 -8.56 17.96
CA ALA A 220 -10.80 -8.17 16.96
C ALA A 220 -9.80 -9.30 16.57
N ASN A 221 -9.56 -10.23 17.50
CA ASN A 221 -8.79 -11.45 17.26
C ASN A 221 -9.39 -12.30 16.13
N GLU A 222 -10.72 -12.29 15.97
CA GLU A 222 -11.41 -13.02 14.91
C GLU A 222 -11.23 -12.36 13.55
N VAL A 223 -11.10 -11.02 13.47
CA VAL A 223 -10.81 -10.31 12.20
C VAL A 223 -9.39 -10.62 11.74
N SER A 224 -8.42 -10.51 12.64
CA SER A 224 -7.03 -10.86 12.35
C SER A 224 -6.93 -12.33 11.95
N PHE A 225 -7.65 -13.21 12.65
CA PHE A 225 -7.78 -14.61 12.27
C PHE A 225 -8.47 -14.78 10.92
N MET A 226 -9.51 -14.01 10.60
CA MET A 226 -10.19 -14.09 9.30
C MET A 226 -9.26 -13.64 8.20
N PHE A 227 -8.43 -12.61 8.38
CA PHE A 227 -7.36 -12.31 7.43
C PHE A 227 -6.37 -13.47 7.32
N LEU A 228 -5.89 -14.03 8.44
CA LEU A 228 -5.02 -15.20 8.40
C LEU A 228 -5.68 -16.44 7.81
N TYR A 229 -6.99 -16.62 7.91
CA TYR A 229 -7.68 -17.81 7.45
C TYR A 229 -8.12 -17.64 5.99
N HIS A 230 -8.66 -16.48 5.66
CA HIS A 230 -9.08 -16.12 4.30
C HIS A 230 -7.88 -15.92 3.38
N LEU A 231 -6.85 -15.20 3.85
CA LEU A 231 -5.61 -15.01 3.09
C LEU A 231 -4.66 -16.17 3.32
N GLY A 232 -4.65 -16.81 4.49
CA GLY A 232 -3.78 -17.95 4.75
C GLY A 232 -4.31 -19.30 4.26
N SER A 233 -5.50 -19.38 3.68
CA SER A 233 -5.75 -20.48 2.73
C SER A 233 -4.75 -20.46 1.56
N LEU A 234 -4.22 -19.28 1.18
CA LEU A 234 -3.05 -19.15 0.29
C LEU A 234 -1.72 -19.45 1.01
N LEU A 235 -1.66 -19.33 2.35
CA LEU A 235 -0.47 -19.63 3.16
C LEU A 235 -0.36 -21.10 3.58
N ASN A 236 -1.44 -21.89 3.55
CA ASN A 236 -1.39 -23.32 3.86
C ASN A 236 -0.61 -24.11 2.79
N ASP A 237 -0.49 -23.57 1.56
CA ASP A 237 0.49 -24.05 0.57
C ASP A 237 1.89 -23.45 0.79
N CYS A 238 1.98 -22.31 1.47
CA CYS A 238 3.24 -21.69 1.90
C CYS A 238 3.76 -22.33 3.19
N THR A 239 4.16 -23.60 3.12
CA THR A 239 5.10 -24.18 4.11
C THR A 239 6.40 -23.36 4.22
N SER A 240 6.65 -22.49 3.24
CA SER A 240 7.56 -21.36 3.28
C SER A 240 6.81 -20.06 3.67
N LEU A 241 6.70 -19.77 4.96
CA LEU A 241 6.46 -18.40 5.47
C LEU A 241 7.57 -17.40 5.04
N PHE A 242 8.59 -17.90 4.36
CA PHE A 242 9.77 -17.19 3.85
C PHE A 242 9.58 -16.70 2.41
N GLU A 243 8.35 -16.46 1.96
CA GLU A 243 8.12 -15.77 0.69
C GLU A 243 7.69 -14.32 0.91
N ALA A 244 8.11 -13.43 0.01
CA ALA A 244 7.74 -12.01 0.05
C ALA A 244 6.21 -11.79 0.01
N LYS A 245 5.44 -12.70 -0.60
CA LYS A 245 3.96 -12.66 -0.59
C LYS A 245 3.41 -12.82 0.83
N SER A 246 3.93 -13.79 1.58
CA SER A 246 3.53 -14.06 2.96
C SER A 246 3.85 -12.91 3.91
N SER A 247 4.89 -12.13 3.56
CA SER A 247 5.35 -10.98 4.33
C SER A 247 4.31 -9.85 4.37
N LEU A 248 3.70 -9.49 3.24
CA LEU A 248 2.66 -8.45 3.22
C LEU A 248 1.34 -8.92 3.86
N VAL A 249 1.01 -10.21 3.77
CA VAL A 249 -0.11 -10.79 4.53
C VAL A 249 0.14 -10.64 6.03
N ALA A 250 1.35 -10.96 6.50
CA ALA A 250 1.73 -10.80 7.89
C ALA A 250 1.67 -9.33 8.34
N VAL A 251 2.07 -8.36 7.51
CA VAL A 251 1.88 -6.92 7.81
C VAL A 251 0.41 -6.62 8.03
N MET A 252 -0.45 -7.03 7.10
CA MET A 252 -1.89 -6.75 7.18
C MET A 252 -2.51 -7.38 8.44
N THR A 253 -2.17 -8.63 8.74
CA THR A 253 -2.59 -9.32 9.96
C THR A 253 -2.11 -8.63 11.23
N MET A 254 -0.82 -8.26 11.29
CA MET A 254 -0.26 -7.56 12.45
C MET A 254 -0.93 -6.20 12.62
N MET A 255 -1.14 -5.47 11.53
CA MET A 255 -1.81 -4.18 11.55
C MET A 255 -3.23 -4.28 12.11
N THR A 256 -4.04 -5.27 11.72
CA THR A 256 -5.39 -5.45 12.29
C THR A 256 -5.38 -5.72 13.78
N ALA A 257 -4.39 -6.48 14.28
CA ALA A 257 -4.27 -6.72 15.70
C ALA A 257 -3.76 -5.48 16.45
N ILE A 258 -2.88 -4.68 15.87
CA ILE A 258 -2.43 -3.41 16.47
C ILE A 258 -3.60 -2.43 16.53
N MET A 259 -4.39 -2.35 15.45
CA MET A 259 -5.60 -1.54 15.41
C MET A 259 -6.60 -1.91 16.50
N ALA A 260 -6.59 -3.16 16.95
CA ALA A 260 -7.42 -3.69 18.02
C ALA A 260 -6.98 -3.31 19.43
N GLU A 261 -5.74 -2.85 19.61
CA GLU A 261 -5.12 -2.56 20.91
C GLU A 261 -4.71 -1.07 21.01
N PRO A 262 -5.65 -0.14 21.28
CA PRO A 262 -5.37 1.30 21.26
C PRO A 262 -4.28 1.71 22.26
N ALA A 263 -4.22 1.03 23.41
CA ALA A 263 -3.22 1.30 24.45
C ALA A 263 -1.79 1.14 23.92
N TYR A 264 -1.57 0.24 22.96
CA TYR A 264 -0.25 -0.02 22.42
C TYR A 264 0.17 0.99 21.34
N GLN A 265 -0.80 1.55 20.60
CA GLN A 265 -0.51 2.52 19.55
C GLN A 265 0.13 3.82 20.07
N HIS A 266 -0.09 4.17 21.34
CA HIS A 266 0.58 5.31 21.97
C HIS A 266 2.08 5.04 22.22
N ILE A 267 2.49 3.77 22.31
CA ILE A 267 3.87 3.36 22.59
C ILE A 267 4.63 3.09 21.28
N ALA A 268 4.00 2.34 20.38
CA ALA A 268 4.52 2.02 19.04
C ALA A 268 3.41 2.31 18.00
N PRO A 269 3.28 3.56 17.55
CA PRO A 269 2.28 3.94 16.56
C PRO A 269 2.56 3.27 15.21
N LEU A 270 1.50 2.97 14.46
CA LEU A 270 1.61 2.47 13.09
C LEU A 270 2.37 3.48 12.20
N PRO A 271 3.04 3.03 11.13
CA PRO A 271 3.60 3.93 10.14
C PRO A 271 2.55 4.90 9.58
N SER A 272 2.95 6.14 9.38
CA SER A 272 2.19 7.19 8.71
C SER A 272 2.49 7.14 7.22
N ILE A 273 1.46 7.12 6.35
CA ILE A 273 1.65 7.15 4.89
C ILE A 273 2.36 8.44 4.45
N ASP A 274 2.17 9.52 5.20
CA ASP A 274 2.77 10.83 4.92
C ASP A 274 4.27 10.84 5.23
N HIS A 275 4.72 9.97 6.14
CA HIS A 275 6.12 9.84 6.56
C HIS A 275 6.84 8.65 5.89
N LEU A 276 6.21 7.99 4.92
CA LEU A 276 6.82 6.95 4.10
C LEU A 276 7.25 7.56 2.75
N PRO A 277 8.51 8.00 2.59
CA PRO A 277 8.97 8.63 1.35
C PRO A 277 9.32 7.58 0.29
N PHE A 278 8.34 6.77 -0.13
CA PHE A 278 8.57 5.64 -1.05
C PHE A 278 9.43 6.02 -2.27
N HIS A 279 9.20 7.18 -2.88
CA HIS A 279 9.93 7.64 -4.05
C HIS A 279 11.44 7.89 -3.81
N GLU A 280 11.89 8.07 -2.56
CA GLU A 280 13.31 8.27 -2.23
C GLU A 280 14.10 6.96 -2.20
N TRP A 281 13.43 5.82 -2.01
CA TRP A 281 14.08 4.54 -1.80
C TRP A 281 13.47 3.37 -2.58
N MET A 282 12.42 3.62 -3.37
CA MET A 282 11.86 2.69 -4.32
C MET A 282 12.11 3.19 -5.75
N ASP A 283 12.65 2.32 -6.60
CA ASP A 283 12.74 2.58 -8.04
C ASP A 283 11.38 2.31 -8.70
N ILE A 284 10.36 3.12 -8.37
CA ILE A 284 8.96 2.88 -8.73
C ILE A 284 8.79 2.83 -10.27
N PRO A 285 8.40 1.67 -10.85
CA PRO A 285 8.17 1.60 -12.29
C PRO A 285 6.93 2.42 -12.70
N LEU A 286 6.82 2.76 -13.98
CA LEU A 286 5.61 3.40 -14.50
C LEU A 286 4.41 2.42 -14.49
N PRO A 287 3.18 2.92 -14.29
CA PRO A 287 1.98 2.09 -14.39
C PRO A 287 1.91 1.30 -15.69
N TYR A 288 1.37 0.09 -15.63
CA TYR A 288 1.23 -0.84 -16.76
C TYR A 288 2.53 -1.36 -17.37
N ASN A 289 3.69 -0.90 -16.89
CA ASN A 289 4.96 -1.45 -17.31
C ASN A 289 5.19 -2.83 -16.68
N GLN A 290 5.94 -3.69 -17.35
CA GLN A 290 6.26 -5.04 -16.87
C GLN A 290 7.37 -5.06 -15.79
N GLY A 291 7.69 -3.90 -15.19
CA GLY A 291 8.65 -3.82 -14.09
C GLY A 291 8.11 -4.52 -12.84
N VAL A 292 8.99 -5.19 -12.08
CA VAL A 292 8.62 -5.90 -10.86
C VAL A 292 8.50 -4.90 -9.70
N PHE A 293 7.34 -4.23 -9.60
CA PHE A 293 7.02 -3.30 -8.52
C PHE A 293 7.32 -3.91 -7.14
N SER A 294 6.99 -5.18 -6.94
CA SER A 294 7.13 -5.85 -5.65
C SER A 294 8.58 -6.02 -5.15
N ARG A 295 9.58 -5.66 -5.95
CA ARG A 295 11.01 -5.72 -5.59
C ARG A 295 11.73 -4.39 -5.74
N CYS A 296 11.07 -3.33 -6.20
CA CYS A 296 11.73 -2.05 -6.49
C CYS A 296 12.27 -1.32 -5.24
N HIS A 297 11.89 -1.76 -4.03
CA HIS A 297 12.42 -1.25 -2.76
C HIS A 297 13.69 -1.97 -2.27
N ILE A 298 13.92 -3.21 -2.70
CA ILE A 298 14.89 -4.11 -2.07
C ILE A 298 16.32 -3.57 -2.16
N GLY A 299 16.71 -3.02 -3.31
CA GLY A 299 18.06 -2.53 -3.55
C GLY A 299 18.50 -1.48 -2.53
N LYS A 300 17.64 -0.50 -2.24
CA LYS A 300 17.92 0.54 -1.25
C LYS A 300 17.69 0.05 0.18
N MET A 301 16.61 -0.69 0.43
CA MET A 301 16.25 -1.14 1.78
C MET A 301 17.25 -2.14 2.38
N ALA A 302 17.99 -2.88 1.55
CA ALA A 302 19.03 -3.81 2.00
C ALA A 302 20.37 -3.13 2.34
N THR A 303 20.52 -1.82 2.10
CA THR A 303 21.77 -1.09 2.38
C THR A 303 21.96 -0.83 3.88
N ALA A 304 23.22 -0.75 4.31
CA ALA A 304 23.58 -0.42 5.68
C ALA A 304 23.02 0.95 6.14
N ASP A 305 23.09 1.96 5.27
CA ASP A 305 22.56 3.30 5.55
C ASP A 305 21.05 3.27 5.80
N PHE A 306 20.31 2.51 5.00
CA PHE A 306 18.87 2.38 5.20
C PHE A 306 18.54 1.58 6.46
N LEU A 307 19.23 0.46 6.71
CA LEU A 307 18.92 -0.43 7.83
C LEU A 307 19.28 0.17 9.19
N SER A 308 20.24 1.10 9.23
CA SER A 308 20.66 1.76 10.46
C SER A 308 19.62 2.75 10.97
N GLY A 309 19.60 2.97 12.29
CA GLY A 309 18.73 3.93 12.95
C GLY A 309 17.82 3.31 14.00
N GLU A 310 16.79 4.06 14.38
CA GLU A 310 15.84 3.65 15.42
C GLU A 310 14.60 2.98 14.80
N TRP A 311 14.29 1.80 15.31
CA TRP A 311 13.17 0.95 14.91
C TRP A 311 12.26 0.69 16.10
N LEU A 312 11.01 0.39 15.80
CA LEU A 312 10.01 -0.07 16.75
C LEU A 312 9.08 -1.06 16.05
N GLY A 313 8.22 -1.73 16.82
CA GLY A 313 7.18 -2.56 16.24
C GLY A 313 6.63 -3.59 17.21
N TYR A 314 6.18 -4.72 16.68
CA TYR A 314 5.43 -5.72 17.43
C TYR A 314 5.84 -7.12 17.04
N TYR A 315 5.57 -8.05 17.95
CA TYR A 315 5.50 -9.47 17.62
C TYR A 315 4.25 -10.07 18.25
N SER A 316 3.75 -11.14 17.64
CA SER A 316 2.64 -11.91 18.17
C SER A 316 3.12 -13.19 18.83
N ASP A 317 2.43 -13.68 19.85
CA ASP A 317 2.58 -15.04 20.39
C ASP A 317 1.41 -15.91 19.92
N ASN A 318 1.72 -16.86 19.05
CA ASN A 318 0.77 -17.82 18.47
C ASN A 318 0.93 -19.22 19.10
N ARG A 319 1.77 -19.39 20.13
CA ARG A 319 2.02 -20.70 20.75
C ARG A 319 0.84 -21.18 21.58
N ARG A 320 0.07 -20.26 22.18
CA ARG A 320 -1.01 -20.58 23.15
C ARG A 320 -2.36 -20.89 22.51
N ALA A 321 -2.61 -20.39 21.29
CA ALA A 321 -3.91 -20.54 20.64
C ALA A 321 -3.74 -20.78 19.15
N ARG A 322 -4.23 -21.93 18.66
CA ARG A 322 -4.20 -22.28 17.23
C ARG A 322 -4.95 -21.28 16.35
N LEU A 323 -5.90 -20.53 16.93
CA LEU A 323 -6.83 -19.65 16.21
C LEU A 323 -6.79 -18.21 16.72
N SER A 324 -5.91 -17.86 17.66
CA SER A 324 -5.82 -16.49 18.16
C SER A 324 -4.37 -16.01 18.10
N MET A 325 -4.19 -14.83 17.54
CA MET A 325 -2.93 -14.12 17.53
C MET A 325 -2.95 -13.16 18.71
N THR A 326 -2.13 -13.41 19.73
CA THR A 326 -1.98 -12.47 20.85
C THR A 326 -0.83 -11.54 20.53
N LEU A 327 -1.06 -10.22 20.51
CA LEU A 327 0.05 -9.28 20.45
C LEU A 327 0.73 -9.18 21.81
N ASP A 328 2.05 -9.28 21.81
CA ASP A 328 2.84 -8.93 22.98
C ASP A 328 2.97 -7.41 23.10
N HIS A 329 3.54 -6.94 24.22
CA HIS A 329 3.83 -5.52 24.36
C HIS A 329 4.72 -5.00 23.23
N PRO A 330 4.53 -3.73 22.83
CA PRO A 330 5.38 -3.05 21.87
C PRO A 330 6.88 -3.26 22.10
N MET A 331 7.60 -3.51 21.02
CA MET A 331 9.05 -3.44 21.00
C MET A 331 9.50 -2.02 20.65
N VAL A 332 10.25 -1.40 21.54
CA VAL A 332 10.73 -0.02 21.42
C VAL A 332 12.25 0.08 21.60
N ASP A 333 12.81 1.25 21.31
CA ASP A 333 14.24 1.57 21.47
C ASP A 333 15.19 0.62 20.70
N ILE A 334 14.72 0.04 19.58
CA ILE A 334 15.52 -0.87 18.78
C ILE A 334 16.48 -0.05 17.91
N PHE A 335 17.71 0.16 18.38
CA PHE A 335 18.71 0.89 17.60
C PHE A 335 19.59 -0.08 16.80
N LEU A 336 19.37 -0.15 15.48
CA LEU A 336 20.14 -1.00 14.58
C LEU A 336 21.37 -0.25 14.05
N ASN A 337 22.52 -0.90 14.14
CA ASN A 337 23.76 -0.52 13.47
C ASN A 337 24.04 -1.58 12.40
N ALA A 338 23.96 -1.17 11.14
CA ALA A 338 24.15 -2.05 10.02
C ALA A 338 25.51 -1.77 9.35
N THR A 339 26.22 -2.82 8.99
CA THR A 339 27.54 -2.74 8.34
C THR A 339 27.56 -3.64 7.11
N PRO A 340 28.04 -3.15 5.95
CA PRO A 340 28.27 -4.02 4.80
C PRO A 340 29.28 -5.12 5.17
N VAL A 341 29.03 -6.34 4.72
CA VAL A 341 29.94 -7.48 4.88
C VAL A 341 30.33 -7.96 3.49
N ASP A 342 31.61 -7.78 3.17
CA ASP A 342 32.20 -8.37 1.98
C ASP A 342 32.41 -9.86 2.22
N ILE A 343 31.69 -10.67 1.44
CA ILE A 343 31.88 -12.12 1.40
C ILE A 343 32.64 -12.41 0.11
N ASP A 344 33.87 -12.92 0.23
CA ASP A 344 34.68 -13.30 -0.94
C ASP A 344 33.91 -14.27 -1.84
N GLY A 345 33.53 -13.80 -3.04
CA GLY A 345 32.76 -14.56 -4.02
C GLY A 345 31.29 -14.83 -3.64
N GLY A 346 30.79 -14.22 -2.56
CA GLY A 346 29.40 -14.31 -2.13
C GLY A 346 28.55 -13.15 -2.66
N ALA A 347 27.24 -13.28 -2.52
CA ALA A 347 26.35 -12.16 -2.77
C ALA A 347 26.45 -11.12 -1.63
N PRO A 348 26.24 -9.83 -1.91
CA PRO A 348 26.35 -8.78 -0.90
C PRO A 348 25.46 -9.07 0.31
N LEU A 349 26.02 -8.87 1.50
CA LEU A 349 25.34 -9.09 2.77
C LEU A 349 25.47 -7.85 3.64
N THR A 350 24.38 -7.46 4.30
CA THR A 350 24.45 -6.44 5.34
C THR A 350 24.28 -7.11 6.69
N SER A 351 25.29 -7.03 7.56
CA SER A 351 25.16 -7.44 8.95
C SER A 351 24.45 -6.36 9.74
N VAL A 352 23.56 -6.77 10.62
CA VAL A 352 22.73 -5.88 11.43
C VAL A 352 22.88 -6.29 12.88
N THR A 353 23.28 -5.36 13.74
CA THR A 353 23.40 -5.59 15.18
C THR A 353 22.85 -4.41 15.95
N THR A 354 22.27 -4.64 17.13
CA THR A 354 21.95 -3.54 18.03
C THR A 354 23.23 -2.88 18.54
N ALA A 355 23.26 -1.56 18.59
CA ALA A 355 24.40 -0.82 19.12
C ALA A 355 24.75 -1.30 20.55
N PRO A 356 26.04 -1.49 20.90
CA PRO A 356 26.43 -2.06 22.20
C PRO A 356 25.83 -1.35 23.42
N GLU A 357 25.72 -0.03 23.32
CA GLU A 357 25.22 0.92 24.33
C GLU A 357 23.70 1.08 24.36
N ARG A 358 22.96 0.56 23.37
CA ARG A 358 21.49 0.65 23.31
C ARG A 358 20.86 -0.75 23.21
N GLN A 359 19.73 -0.92 23.87
CA GLN A 359 19.01 -2.20 23.90
C GLN A 359 17.55 -1.92 23.60
N GLY A 360 16.97 -2.75 22.74
CA GLY A 360 15.52 -2.75 22.55
C GLY A 360 14.84 -3.21 23.84
N ARG A 361 13.58 -2.83 24.01
CA ARG A 361 12.77 -3.20 25.18
C ARG A 361 11.39 -3.69 24.78
N ASP A 362 10.89 -4.68 25.50
CA ASP A 362 9.52 -5.17 25.45
C ASP A 362 9.05 -5.57 26.86
N ALA A 363 7.92 -6.29 26.97
CA ALA A 363 7.42 -6.78 28.27
C ALA A 363 8.32 -7.78 29.00
N CYS A 364 9.12 -8.58 28.29
CA CYS A 364 10.07 -9.51 28.89
C CYS A 364 11.36 -8.81 29.35
N GLY A 365 11.63 -7.61 28.83
CA GLY A 365 12.70 -6.74 29.28
C GLY A 365 13.66 -6.34 28.15
N PRO A 366 14.89 -5.92 28.50
CA PRO A 366 15.87 -5.51 27.52
C PRO A 366 16.36 -6.68 26.64
N PHE A 367 16.49 -6.41 25.35
CA PHE A 367 16.98 -7.36 24.35
C PHE A 367 17.91 -6.72 23.33
N ARG A 368 18.67 -7.58 22.64
CA ARG A 368 19.50 -7.25 21.49
C ARG A 368 19.00 -7.98 20.25
N LEU A 369 19.10 -7.34 19.09
CA LEU A 369 18.91 -7.95 17.79
C LEU A 369 20.25 -8.08 17.09
N GLY A 370 20.52 -9.24 16.50
CA GLY A 370 21.73 -9.47 15.72
C GLY A 370 21.48 -10.44 14.59
N GLY A 371 22.06 -10.21 13.43
CA GLY A 371 21.90 -11.10 12.28
C GLY A 371 22.24 -10.40 10.98
N ASN A 372 21.57 -10.79 9.91
CA ASN A 372 21.91 -10.38 8.56
C ASN A 372 20.67 -10.10 7.71
N VAL A 373 20.81 -9.17 6.78
CA VAL A 373 19.86 -8.88 5.70
C VAL A 373 20.57 -9.11 4.37
N LEU A 374 20.03 -10.04 3.58
CA LEU A 374 20.56 -10.40 2.26
C LEU A 374 20.11 -9.38 1.21
N PHE A 375 20.89 -9.23 0.13
CA PHE A 375 20.58 -8.31 -0.98
C PHE A 375 19.25 -8.61 -1.70
N ASP A 376 18.69 -9.81 -1.54
CA ASP A 376 17.39 -10.20 -2.10
C ASP A 376 16.21 -9.85 -1.19
N GLY A 377 16.48 -9.24 -0.04
CA GLY A 377 15.48 -8.85 0.94
C GLY A 377 15.27 -9.82 2.07
N GLN A 378 15.88 -11.02 2.06
CA GLN A 378 15.71 -11.96 3.16
C GLN A 378 16.31 -11.42 4.46
N VAL A 379 15.54 -11.50 5.54
CA VAL A 379 15.91 -11.05 6.88
C VAL A 379 16.13 -12.26 7.78
N ARG A 380 17.30 -12.35 8.44
CA ARG A 380 17.63 -13.40 9.41
C ARG A 380 18.21 -12.76 10.66
N LEU A 381 17.40 -12.58 11.69
CA LEU A 381 17.79 -11.94 12.94
C LEU A 381 17.67 -12.92 14.11
N ARG A 382 18.34 -12.61 15.21
CA ARG A 382 18.29 -13.31 16.49
C ARG A 382 17.97 -12.27 17.56
N LYS A 383 16.93 -12.50 18.33
CA LYS A 383 16.56 -11.71 19.50
C LYS A 383 17.06 -12.39 20.76
N ILE A 384 17.93 -11.73 21.50
CA ILE A 384 18.56 -12.28 22.71
C ILE A 384 18.24 -11.34 23.87
N TYR A 385 17.58 -11.84 24.90
CA TYR A 385 17.34 -11.08 26.13
C TYR A 385 18.64 -10.94 26.93
N THR A 386 18.89 -9.77 27.51
CA THR A 386 20.14 -9.57 28.27
C THR A 386 20.08 -10.16 29.67
N ASN A 387 18.87 -10.25 30.24
CA ASN A 387 18.65 -10.72 31.61
C ASN A 387 18.33 -12.22 31.68
N HIS A 388 18.02 -12.82 30.54
CA HIS A 388 17.60 -14.20 30.42
C HIS A 388 18.37 -14.82 29.26
N HIS A 389 18.91 -16.02 29.41
CA HIS A 389 19.55 -16.76 28.30
C HIS A 389 18.52 -17.28 27.28
N LEU A 390 17.45 -16.52 27.05
CA LEU A 390 16.38 -16.81 26.13
C LEU A 390 16.67 -16.12 24.80
N GLU A 391 16.52 -16.91 23.74
CA GLU A 391 16.80 -16.47 22.38
C GLU A 391 15.68 -16.91 21.44
N TRP A 392 15.33 -16.03 20.50
CA TRP A 392 14.39 -16.29 19.43
C TRP A 392 15.01 -16.02 18.07
N HIS A 393 14.80 -16.92 17.13
CA HIS A 393 15.24 -16.77 15.74
C HIS A 393 14.12 -16.12 14.93
N TRP A 394 14.47 -15.07 14.19
CA TRP A 394 13.57 -14.31 13.35
C TRP A 394 13.95 -14.50 11.89
N ARG A 395 12.97 -14.81 11.06
CA ARG A 395 13.12 -15.04 9.62
C ARG A 395 12.01 -14.31 8.89
N GLY A 396 12.36 -13.48 7.92
CA GLY A 396 11.39 -12.61 7.25
C GLY A 396 11.91 -12.01 5.95
N HIS A 397 11.26 -10.95 5.50
CA HIS A 397 11.65 -10.16 4.34
C HIS A 397 11.58 -8.66 4.62
N LEU A 398 12.36 -7.91 3.86
CA LEU A 398 12.13 -6.50 3.63
C LEU A 398 10.88 -6.30 2.78
N CYS A 399 9.99 -5.45 3.26
CA CYS A 399 8.85 -4.94 2.52
C CYS A 399 8.85 -3.41 2.58
N PRO A 400 8.09 -2.71 1.73
CA PRO A 400 8.02 -1.25 1.79
C PRO A 400 7.54 -0.68 3.13
N PHE A 401 7.01 -1.52 4.03
CA PHE A 401 6.54 -1.10 5.35
C PHE A 401 7.46 -1.58 6.49
N GLY A 402 8.69 -2.03 6.19
CA GLY A 402 9.69 -2.44 7.19
C GLY A 402 10.15 -3.88 7.06
N MET A 403 10.57 -4.49 8.17
CA MET A 403 10.93 -5.91 8.24
C MET A 403 9.78 -6.69 8.84
N VAL A 404 9.36 -7.75 8.16
CA VAL A 404 8.24 -8.58 8.61
C VAL A 404 8.54 -10.05 8.38
N GLY A 405 8.06 -10.91 9.26
CA GLY A 405 8.25 -12.34 9.12
C GLY A 405 7.72 -13.14 10.29
N ALA A 406 8.33 -14.30 10.51
CA ALA A 406 8.02 -15.19 11.60
C ALA A 406 9.19 -15.27 12.59
N TRP A 407 8.88 -15.49 13.86
CA TRP A 407 9.86 -15.82 14.87
C TRP A 407 9.60 -17.22 15.45
N GLY A 408 10.64 -17.84 15.98
CA GLY A 408 10.58 -19.20 16.51
C GLY A 408 11.79 -19.57 17.36
N SER A 409 11.82 -20.81 17.83
CA SER A 409 12.97 -21.36 18.56
C SER A 409 14.12 -21.74 17.62
N VAL A 410 15.26 -22.12 18.20
CA VAL A 410 16.42 -22.69 17.49
C VAL A 410 16.05 -23.94 16.67
N HIS A 411 15.00 -24.66 17.09
CA HIS A 411 14.49 -25.85 16.40
C HIS A 411 13.42 -25.52 15.36
N ASP A 412 13.34 -24.26 14.92
CA ASP A 412 12.39 -23.77 13.93
C ASP A 412 10.92 -24.00 14.30
N SER A 413 10.63 -24.11 15.61
CA SER A 413 9.25 -24.13 16.08
C SER A 413 8.64 -22.73 15.91
N PHE A 414 7.57 -22.61 15.13
CA PHE A 414 6.84 -21.37 14.94
C PHE A 414 6.35 -20.81 16.28
N GLY A 415 6.75 -19.57 16.59
CA GLY A 415 6.33 -18.83 17.78
C GLY A 415 5.26 -17.79 17.46
N GLY A 416 5.38 -17.11 16.32
CA GLY A 416 4.44 -16.10 15.85
C GLY A 416 5.04 -15.23 14.77
N TYR A 417 4.44 -14.06 14.54
CA TYR A 417 4.89 -13.09 13.54
C TYR A 417 5.62 -11.93 14.21
N PHE A 418 6.50 -11.26 13.47
CA PHE A 418 7.06 -9.98 13.87
C PHE A 418 6.89 -8.97 12.73
N TRP A 419 6.73 -7.71 13.09
CA TRP A 419 6.77 -6.58 12.16
C TRP A 419 7.43 -5.41 12.87
N ILE A 420 8.55 -4.94 12.33
CA ILE A 420 9.27 -3.75 12.80
C ILE A 420 9.46 -2.75 11.66
N TRP A 421 9.43 -1.47 11.98
CA TRP A 421 9.59 -0.36 11.05
C TRP A 421 10.41 0.77 11.69
N LYS A 422 10.86 1.71 10.87
CA LYS A 422 11.62 2.85 11.39
C LYS A 422 10.71 3.79 12.18
N LYS A 423 11.23 4.29 13.30
CA LYS A 423 10.51 5.26 14.14
C LYS A 423 10.18 6.55 13.40
N GLU A 424 11.07 7.02 12.53
CA GLU A 424 10.88 8.23 11.72
C GLU A 424 9.69 8.13 10.74
N TRP A 425 9.15 6.93 10.49
CA TRP A 425 7.95 6.76 9.68
C TRP A 425 6.66 6.92 10.47
N CYS A 426 6.73 7.10 11.78
CA CYS A 426 5.56 7.33 12.61
C CYS A 426 5.24 8.82 12.66
N ALA A 427 3.97 9.18 12.83
CA ALA A 427 3.62 10.56 13.16
C ALA A 427 4.21 10.93 14.53
N ASP A 428 4.69 12.17 14.70
CA ASP A 428 5.19 12.65 15.98
C ASP A 428 4.08 12.55 17.03
N THR A 429 4.25 11.66 18.00
CA THR A 429 3.30 11.49 19.12
C THR A 429 3.45 12.59 20.17
N THR A 430 4.33 13.58 19.95
CA THR A 430 4.70 14.62 20.92
C THR A 430 3.65 15.71 21.15
N ALA A 431 2.44 15.58 20.62
CA ALA A 431 1.44 16.66 20.61
C ALA A 431 0.24 16.47 21.55
N VAL A 432 0.27 15.50 22.48
CA VAL A 432 -0.80 15.33 23.48
C VAL A 432 -0.19 15.36 24.88
N GLU A 433 0.10 16.56 25.37
CA GLU A 433 0.22 16.86 26.81
C GLU A 433 -1.13 17.26 27.41
#